data_AF-A0A2D8QZB9-F1
#
_entry.id   AF-A0A2D8QZB9-F1
#
_cell.length_a   1.000
_cell.length_b   1.000
_cell.length_c   1.000
_cell.angle_alpha   90.00
_cell.angle_beta   90.00
_cell.angle_gamma   90.00
#
_symmetry.space_group_name_H-M   'P 1'
#
loop_
_entity.id
_entity.type
_entity.pdbx_description
1 polymer ?
#
loop_
_entity_poly.entity_id
_entity_poly.type
_entity_poly.pdbx_seq_one_letter_code
_entity_poly.pdbx_strand_id
1 'polypeptide(L)'
;MSLPTLKFDRLWHVGSLDPLEKRVGSFEGSCLSVSTCPAAWRKIARGHVGGDCYAADTSQIRFLDAHRLDQDTKNIILSWGVKEALAELSSIWTVSYYDEELEDEIFFQLDDQDRARQEAAEILDIDEDDPCYEQKIASSIAFSNEHKGLPLLHERAGQNLPIYGDINVLDLLLPLWVESETDLAGVWWEDRFNPETYSAPRGGIIPSRLSQIEFHLSASEPYYPDEEEQVAA
;
A
#
# COMPACT_ATOMS: atom_id res chain seq x y z
N MET A 1 16.17 3.67 -18.73
CA MET A 1 15.73 2.57 -17.85
C MET A 1 14.48 1.98 -18.45
N SER A 2 14.33 0.66 -18.52
CA SER A 2 13.06 0.05 -18.96
C SER A 2 12.25 -0.30 -17.73
N LEU A 3 11.07 0.31 -17.58
CA LEU A 3 10.19 0.01 -16.45
C LEU A 3 9.42 -1.28 -16.73
N PRO A 4 9.24 -2.15 -15.71
CA PRO A 4 8.32 -3.28 -15.84
C PRO A 4 6.89 -2.75 -15.91
N THR A 5 6.13 -3.18 -16.91
CA THR A 5 4.75 -2.71 -17.09
C THR A 5 3.81 -3.87 -17.34
N LEU A 6 2.57 -3.68 -16.93
CA LEU A 6 1.46 -4.59 -17.15
C LEU A 6 0.37 -3.91 -17.96
N LYS A 7 -0.45 -4.74 -18.60
CA LYS A 7 -1.58 -4.33 -19.40
C LYS A 7 -2.75 -5.27 -19.14
N PHE A 8 -3.94 -4.70 -19.04
CA PHE A 8 -5.18 -5.42 -18.82
C PHE A 8 -6.20 -4.95 -19.84
N ASP A 9 -7.00 -5.85 -20.39
CA ASP A 9 -8.11 -5.44 -21.27
C ASP A 9 -9.24 -4.79 -20.48
N ARG A 10 -9.47 -5.28 -19.25
CA ARG A 10 -10.52 -4.81 -18.36
C ARG A 10 -10.10 -4.93 -16.90
N LEU A 11 -10.48 -3.93 -16.12
CA LEU A 11 -10.37 -3.93 -14.65
C LEU A 11 -11.70 -3.49 -14.04
N TRP A 12 -11.83 -3.65 -12.72
CA TRP A 12 -13.04 -3.29 -12.00
C TRP A 12 -12.74 -2.35 -10.84
N HIS A 13 -13.56 -1.32 -10.69
CA HIS A 13 -13.65 -0.49 -9.50
C HIS A 13 -14.88 -0.88 -8.70
N VAL A 14 -14.74 -0.99 -7.37
CA VAL A 14 -15.87 -1.17 -6.46
C VAL A 14 -15.97 0.06 -5.57
N GLY A 15 -17.14 0.68 -5.55
CA GLY A 15 -17.38 1.91 -4.81
C GLY A 15 -17.75 3.07 -5.73
N SER A 16 -17.59 4.28 -5.21
CA SER A 16 -17.98 5.50 -5.90
C SER A 16 -16.89 6.02 -6.83
N LEU A 17 -17.30 6.47 -8.02
CA LEU A 17 -16.43 7.23 -8.92
C LEU A 17 -16.37 8.73 -8.57
N ASP A 18 -17.13 9.20 -7.56
CA ASP A 18 -17.05 10.58 -7.09
C ASP A 18 -15.77 10.77 -6.25
N PRO A 19 -14.79 11.59 -6.71
CA PRO A 19 -13.56 11.82 -5.95
C PRO A 19 -13.80 12.47 -4.59
N LEU A 20 -14.95 13.14 -4.37
CA LEU A 20 -15.30 13.72 -3.07
C LEU A 20 -15.65 12.66 -2.02
N GLU A 21 -15.98 11.43 -2.45
CA GLU A 21 -16.27 10.31 -1.56
C GLU A 21 -15.02 9.47 -1.26
N LYS A 22 -13.85 9.84 -1.81
CA LYS A 22 -12.58 9.16 -1.56
C LYS A 22 -12.20 9.29 -0.09
N ARG A 23 -12.05 8.14 0.56
CA ARG A 23 -11.56 8.07 1.94
C ARG A 23 -10.05 8.21 2.00
N VAL A 24 -9.61 8.84 3.07
CA VAL A 24 -8.22 8.88 3.55
C VAL A 24 -7.76 7.51 4.03
N GLY A 25 -6.45 7.25 3.98
CA GLY A 25 -5.84 6.03 4.52
C GLY A 25 -5.80 4.81 3.57
N SER A 26 -5.90 5.02 2.26
CA SER A 26 -5.84 3.92 1.26
C SER A 26 -4.41 3.46 1.01
N PHE A 27 -4.20 2.17 0.77
CA PHE A 27 -2.88 1.66 0.35
C PHE A 27 -2.46 2.12 -1.05
N GLU A 28 -3.41 2.48 -1.92
CA GLU A 28 -3.13 3.11 -3.23
C GLU A 28 -3.02 4.65 -3.14
N GLY A 29 -3.07 5.20 -1.93
CA GLY A 29 -3.15 6.63 -1.70
C GLY A 29 -4.39 7.28 -2.35
N SER A 30 -4.16 8.38 -3.07
CA SER A 30 -5.19 9.18 -3.74
C SER A 30 -5.67 8.60 -5.07
N CYS A 31 -5.15 7.46 -5.51
CA CYS A 31 -5.59 6.81 -6.74
C CYS A 31 -7.02 6.26 -6.65
N LEU A 32 -7.65 6.10 -7.82
CA LEU A 32 -8.85 5.28 -7.95
C LEU A 32 -8.43 3.81 -7.96
N SER A 33 -8.82 3.07 -6.91
CA SER A 33 -8.47 1.65 -6.78
C SER A 33 -9.22 0.81 -7.81
N VAL A 34 -8.52 -0.10 -8.47
CA VAL A 34 -9.05 -1.06 -9.44
C VAL A 34 -8.46 -2.45 -9.19
N SER A 35 -9.14 -3.49 -9.63
CA SER A 35 -8.68 -4.88 -9.45
C SER A 35 -9.24 -5.80 -10.53
N THR A 36 -8.60 -6.95 -10.72
CA THR A 36 -9.13 -8.11 -11.46
C THR A 36 -10.08 -8.96 -10.63
N CYS A 37 -10.12 -8.74 -9.30
CA CYS A 37 -10.84 -9.55 -8.32
C CYS A 37 -11.84 -8.72 -7.49
N PRO A 38 -12.85 -8.07 -8.12
CA PRO A 38 -13.74 -7.13 -7.42
C PRO A 38 -14.52 -7.77 -6.26
N ALA A 39 -14.85 -9.05 -6.35
CA ALA A 39 -15.59 -9.76 -5.31
C ALA A 39 -14.75 -9.97 -4.04
N ALA A 40 -13.47 -10.29 -4.20
CA ALA A 40 -12.53 -10.40 -3.09
C ALA A 40 -12.40 -9.07 -2.35
N TRP A 41 -12.28 -7.95 -3.06
CA TRP A 41 -12.15 -6.63 -2.42
C TRP A 41 -13.37 -6.22 -1.61
N ARG A 42 -14.59 -6.60 -2.01
CA ARG A 42 -15.80 -6.42 -1.17
C ARG A 42 -15.71 -7.18 0.15
N LYS A 43 -15.16 -8.40 0.11
CA LYS A 43 -14.95 -9.24 1.28
C LYS A 43 -13.82 -8.70 2.17
N ILE A 44 -12.67 -8.39 1.58
CA ILE A 44 -11.46 -7.89 2.28
C ILE A 44 -11.77 -6.60 3.02
N ALA A 45 -12.46 -5.66 2.38
CA ALA A 45 -12.86 -4.42 3.02
C ALA A 45 -13.96 -4.62 4.09
N ARG A 46 -14.43 -5.85 4.35
CA ARG A 46 -15.49 -6.17 5.31
C ARG A 46 -16.74 -5.30 5.12
N GLY A 47 -17.11 -5.03 3.87
CA GLY A 47 -18.23 -4.13 3.52
C GLY A 47 -17.94 -2.63 3.59
N HIS A 48 -16.74 -2.20 4.00
CA HIS A 48 -16.35 -0.78 3.98
C HIS A 48 -16.18 -0.25 2.56
N VAL A 49 -15.86 -1.12 1.60
CA VAL A 49 -15.91 -0.87 0.17
C VAL A 49 -17.14 -1.61 -0.37
N GLY A 50 -18.24 -0.87 -0.48
CA GLY A 50 -19.53 -1.35 -0.98
C GLY A 50 -20.09 -0.39 -2.02
N GLY A 51 -21.22 -0.75 -2.62
CA GLY A 51 -21.87 0.03 -3.67
C GLY A 51 -21.65 -0.55 -5.07
N ASP A 52 -21.75 0.33 -6.05
CA ASP A 52 -21.69 -0.02 -7.46
C ASP A 52 -20.35 -0.65 -7.84
N CYS A 53 -20.39 -1.51 -8.85
CA CYS A 53 -19.18 -2.06 -9.47
C CYS A 53 -19.11 -1.49 -10.88
N TYR A 54 -17.97 -0.90 -11.23
CA TYR A 54 -17.74 -0.34 -12.55
C TYR A 54 -16.69 -1.17 -13.27
N ALA A 55 -16.98 -1.58 -14.50
CA ALA A 55 -15.99 -2.13 -15.40
C ALA A 55 -15.29 -0.98 -16.12
N ALA A 56 -13.96 -1.00 -16.12
CA ALA A 56 -13.10 -0.04 -16.80
C ALA A 56 -12.51 -0.69 -18.06
N ASP A 57 -12.63 -0.03 -19.22
CA ASP A 57 -11.85 -0.42 -20.40
C ASP A 57 -10.43 0.12 -20.25
N THR A 58 -9.49 -0.80 -20.01
CA THR A 58 -8.07 -0.47 -19.79
C THR A 58 -7.17 -0.94 -20.92
N SER A 59 -7.77 -1.38 -22.04
CA SER A 59 -7.07 -1.99 -23.17
C SER A 59 -6.08 -1.07 -23.89
N GLN A 60 -6.12 0.24 -23.62
CA GLN A 60 -5.21 1.22 -24.23
C GLN A 60 -4.19 1.81 -23.26
N ILE A 61 -4.25 1.45 -21.97
CA ILE A 61 -3.36 1.99 -20.94
C ILE A 61 -2.41 0.92 -20.40
N ARG A 62 -1.39 1.36 -19.68
CA ARG A 62 -0.41 0.51 -19.01
C ARG A 62 -0.21 0.97 -17.58
N PHE A 63 0.17 0.02 -16.74
CA PHE A 63 0.49 0.22 -15.33
C PHE A 63 1.95 -0.11 -15.08
N LEU A 64 2.57 0.59 -14.13
CA LEU A 64 3.84 0.20 -13.56
C LEU A 64 3.64 -1.06 -12.70
N ASP A 65 4.43 -2.09 -12.89
CA ASP A 65 4.41 -3.28 -12.03
C ASP A 65 5.33 -3.04 -10.81
N ALA A 66 4.73 -2.76 -9.65
CA ALA A 66 5.46 -2.40 -8.44
C ALA A 66 6.32 -3.56 -7.91
N HIS A 67 5.81 -4.79 -7.98
CA HIS A 67 6.50 -5.98 -7.44
C HIS A 67 7.69 -6.41 -8.29
N ARG A 68 7.70 -6.05 -9.58
CA ARG A 68 8.83 -6.34 -10.49
C ARG A 68 9.89 -5.25 -10.52
N LEU A 69 9.76 -4.18 -9.74
CA LEU A 69 10.81 -3.17 -9.62
C LEU A 69 12.07 -3.77 -8.96
N ASP A 70 13.21 -3.57 -9.61
CA ASP A 70 14.50 -3.87 -9.01
C ASP A 70 14.88 -2.85 -7.94
N GLN A 71 15.87 -3.19 -7.11
CA GLN A 71 16.28 -2.34 -6.00
C GLN A 71 16.84 -0.98 -6.46
N ASP A 72 17.54 -0.95 -7.60
CA ASP A 72 18.09 0.29 -8.15
C ASP A 72 16.98 1.27 -8.53
N THR A 73 15.91 0.78 -9.17
CA THR A 73 14.73 1.60 -9.50
C THR A 73 14.03 2.08 -8.24
N LYS A 74 13.84 1.22 -7.24
CA LYS A 74 13.25 1.61 -5.95
C LYS A 74 14.05 2.72 -5.28
N ASN A 75 15.39 2.61 -5.26
CA ASN A 75 16.27 3.62 -4.70
C ASN A 75 16.21 4.95 -5.47
N ILE A 76 16.06 4.93 -6.80
CA ILE A 76 15.85 6.14 -7.61
C ILE A 76 14.54 6.84 -7.21
N ILE A 77 13.46 6.09 -7.02
CA ILE A 77 12.15 6.65 -6.66
C ILE A 77 12.16 7.22 -5.23
N LEU A 78 12.79 6.52 -4.28
CA LEU A 78 12.99 7.05 -2.92
C LEU A 78 13.82 8.34 -2.94
N SER A 79 14.92 8.36 -3.69
CA SER A 79 15.77 9.54 -3.87
C SER A 79 15.02 10.71 -4.52
N TRP A 80 14.12 10.41 -5.47
CA TRP A 80 13.21 11.40 -6.05
C TRP A 80 12.25 11.95 -4.99
N GLY A 81 11.67 11.09 -4.14
CA GLY A 81 10.82 11.51 -3.02
C GLY A 81 11.53 12.46 -2.05
N VAL A 82 12.82 12.19 -1.76
CA VAL A 82 13.65 13.10 -0.95
C VAL A 82 13.86 14.44 -1.63
N LYS A 83 14.20 14.43 -2.93
CA LYS A 83 14.41 15.65 -3.71
C LYS A 83 13.14 16.51 -3.79
N GLU A 84 11.97 15.90 -3.90
CA GLU A 84 10.67 16.58 -3.97
C GLU A 84 10.10 16.95 -2.58
N ALA A 85 10.88 16.75 -1.50
CA ALA A 85 10.46 16.99 -0.11
C ALA A 85 9.19 16.22 0.30
N LEU A 86 9.01 15.04 -0.28
CA LEU A 86 7.94 14.08 0.04
C LEU A 86 8.40 13.07 1.10
N ALA A 87 9.69 12.78 1.16
CA ALA A 87 10.26 11.87 2.14
C ALA A 87 11.61 12.39 2.64
N GLU A 88 12.11 11.81 3.73
CA GLU A 88 13.48 12.00 4.20
C GLU A 88 14.05 10.69 4.74
N LEU A 89 15.37 10.54 4.71
CA LEU A 89 16.03 9.45 5.41
C LEU A 89 15.95 9.71 6.91
N SER A 90 15.51 8.72 7.68
CA SER A 90 15.29 8.80 9.12
C SER A 90 15.77 7.53 9.81
N SER A 91 16.02 7.66 11.11
CA SER A 91 16.14 6.52 12.00
C SER A 91 14.75 5.96 12.27
N ILE A 92 14.56 4.68 12.00
CA ILE A 92 13.30 3.96 12.21
C ILE A 92 13.53 2.83 13.21
N TRP A 93 12.64 2.73 14.19
CA TRP A 93 12.60 1.69 15.20
C TRP A 93 11.33 0.85 14.96
N THR A 94 11.53 -0.42 14.64
CA THR A 94 10.44 -1.38 14.45
C THR A 94 10.26 -2.15 15.75
N VAL A 95 9.11 -1.98 16.40
CA VAL A 95 8.71 -2.76 17.56
C VAL A 95 7.97 -4.00 17.05
N SER A 96 8.32 -5.18 17.53
CA SER A 96 7.71 -6.45 17.15
C SER A 96 7.39 -7.29 18.38
N TYR A 97 6.22 -7.92 18.37
CA TYR A 97 5.75 -8.79 19.44
C TYR A 97 4.82 -9.86 18.88
N TYR A 98 4.67 -10.96 19.62
CA TYR A 98 3.70 -11.99 19.29
C TYR A 98 2.35 -11.66 19.94
N ASP A 99 1.30 -11.57 19.14
CA ASP A 99 -0.07 -11.35 19.61
C ASP A 99 -0.78 -12.71 19.74
N GLU A 100 -1.10 -13.10 20.97
CA GLU A 100 -1.74 -14.40 21.25
C GLU A 100 -3.19 -14.49 20.75
N GLU A 101 -3.90 -13.38 20.59
CA GLU A 101 -5.28 -13.38 20.07
C GLU A 101 -5.28 -13.60 18.56
N LEU A 102 -4.31 -13.03 17.86
CA LEU A 102 -4.13 -13.19 16.42
C LEU A 102 -3.29 -14.43 16.05
N GLU A 103 -2.61 -15.04 17.03
CA GLU A 103 -1.62 -16.09 16.86
C GLU A 103 -0.50 -15.72 15.86
N ASP A 104 -0.11 -14.45 15.79
CA ASP A 104 0.79 -13.91 14.76
C ASP A 104 1.83 -12.90 15.32
N GLU A 105 2.92 -12.70 14.60
CA GLU A 105 3.88 -11.63 14.89
C GLU A 105 3.37 -10.30 14.33
N ILE A 106 3.12 -9.35 15.23
CA ILE A 106 2.69 -8.00 14.90
C ILE A 106 3.87 -7.05 15.05
N PHE A 107 3.94 -6.06 14.17
CA PHE A 107 4.94 -5.02 14.25
C PHE A 107 4.36 -3.66 13.91
N PHE A 108 5.02 -2.61 14.41
CA PHE A 108 4.78 -1.24 14.01
C PHE A 108 6.09 -0.44 14.08
N GLN A 109 6.10 0.70 13.42
CA GLN A 109 7.31 1.50 13.22
C GLN A 109 7.14 2.89 13.83
N LEU A 110 8.23 3.39 14.40
CA LEU A 110 8.35 4.70 15.02
C LEU A 110 9.64 5.37 14.58
N ASP A 111 9.68 6.69 14.63
CA ASP A 111 10.86 7.52 14.40
C ASP A 111 11.40 8.16 15.69
N ASP A 112 11.08 7.57 16.84
CA ASP A 112 11.56 7.97 18.16
C ASP A 112 11.94 6.73 18.98
N GLN A 113 13.21 6.64 19.36
CA GLN A 113 13.76 5.51 20.12
C GLN A 113 13.11 5.36 21.50
N ASP A 114 12.91 6.46 22.21
CA ASP A 114 12.42 6.43 23.59
C ASP A 114 10.96 6.00 23.60
N ARG A 115 10.17 6.48 22.63
CA ARG A 115 8.81 6.00 22.41
C ARG A 115 8.78 4.52 22.03
N ALA A 116 9.64 4.06 21.13
CA ALA A 116 9.69 2.65 20.77
C ALA A 116 10.00 1.75 21.97
N ARG A 117 10.89 2.19 22.87
CA ARG A 117 11.18 1.49 24.12
C ARG A 117 10.00 1.48 25.08
N GLN A 118 9.29 2.61 25.24
CA GLN A 118 8.09 2.70 26.07
C GLN A 118 6.99 1.75 25.56
N GLU A 119 6.68 1.78 24.27
CA GLU A 119 5.64 0.94 23.68
C GLU A 119 6.01 -0.55 23.79
N ALA A 120 7.30 -0.90 23.56
CA ALA A 120 7.77 -2.27 23.77
C ALA A 120 7.65 -2.72 25.24
N ALA A 121 7.97 -1.85 26.20
CA ALA A 121 7.84 -2.16 27.62
C ALA A 121 6.38 -2.39 28.03
N GLU A 122 5.48 -1.53 27.56
CA GLU A 122 4.03 -1.65 27.80
C GLU A 122 3.46 -2.95 27.22
N ILE A 123 3.83 -3.31 25.99
CA ILE A 123 3.37 -4.53 25.32
C ILE A 123 3.90 -5.79 26.02
N LEU A 124 5.15 -5.78 26.47
CA LEU A 124 5.78 -6.91 27.15
C LEU A 124 5.41 -7.00 28.64
N ASP A 125 4.64 -6.04 29.16
CA ASP A 125 4.28 -5.90 30.58
C ASP A 125 5.52 -6.01 31.50
N ILE A 126 6.54 -5.19 31.21
CA ILE A 126 7.82 -5.19 31.95
C ILE A 126 8.19 -3.81 32.51
N ASP A 127 8.51 -3.79 33.80
CA ASP A 127 9.01 -2.60 34.49
C ASP A 127 10.51 -2.35 34.23
N GLU A 128 10.93 -1.08 34.25
CA GLU A 128 12.34 -0.68 34.11
C GLU A 128 13.27 -1.28 35.19
N ASP A 129 12.72 -1.66 36.34
CA ASP A 129 13.45 -2.30 37.44
C ASP A 129 13.65 -3.83 37.24
N ASP A 130 13.05 -4.45 36.22
CA ASP A 130 13.27 -5.87 35.89
C ASP A 130 14.75 -6.08 35.51
N PRO A 131 15.48 -7.01 36.16
CA PRO A 131 16.89 -7.29 35.85
C PRO A 131 17.17 -7.66 34.38
N CYS A 132 16.15 -8.09 33.64
CA CYS A 132 16.19 -8.44 32.23
C CYS A 132 15.59 -7.37 31.30
N TYR A 133 15.20 -6.19 31.80
CA TYR A 133 14.55 -5.11 31.03
C TYR A 133 15.26 -4.83 29.70
N GLU A 134 16.55 -4.47 29.75
CA GLU A 134 17.31 -4.15 28.54
C GLU A 134 17.37 -5.30 27.54
N GLN A 135 17.46 -6.55 28.02
CA GLN A 135 17.51 -7.71 27.15
C GLN A 135 16.17 -7.94 26.43
N LYS A 136 15.04 -7.83 27.15
CA LYS A 136 13.70 -8.04 26.57
C LYS A 136 13.30 -6.90 25.62
N ILE A 137 13.68 -5.67 25.94
CA ILE A 137 13.47 -4.51 25.04
C ILE A 137 14.32 -4.68 23.76
N ALA A 138 15.61 -5.02 23.89
CA ALA A 138 16.48 -5.19 22.74
C ALA A 138 16.07 -6.35 21.82
N SER A 139 15.42 -7.40 22.35
CA SER A 139 14.90 -8.49 21.51
C SER A 139 13.63 -8.13 20.74
N SER A 140 12.95 -7.05 21.13
CA SER A 140 11.63 -6.68 20.59
C SER A 140 11.69 -5.42 19.72
N ILE A 141 12.88 -4.82 19.56
CA ILE A 141 13.08 -3.61 18.76
C ILE A 141 14.21 -3.83 17.75
N ALA A 142 13.92 -3.61 16.47
CA ALA A 142 14.91 -3.52 15.40
C ALA A 142 15.14 -2.07 14.98
N PHE A 143 16.39 -1.70 14.71
CA PHE A 143 16.78 -0.38 14.19
C PHE A 143 17.16 -0.46 12.71
N SER A 144 16.71 0.50 11.92
CA SER A 144 17.11 0.68 10.52
C SER A 144 17.22 2.16 10.15
N ASN A 145 18.01 2.44 9.11
CA ASN A 145 18.00 3.76 8.44
C ASN A 145 17.20 3.61 7.16
N GLU A 146 15.98 4.10 7.18
CA GLU A 146 14.99 3.98 6.11
C GLU A 146 14.34 5.35 5.89
N HIS A 147 13.33 5.43 5.03
CA HIS A 147 12.63 6.68 4.78
C HIS A 147 11.43 6.86 5.70
N LYS A 148 11.11 8.12 5.96
CA LYS A 148 9.87 8.58 6.57
C LYS A 148 9.13 9.48 5.60
N GLY A 149 7.81 9.33 5.52
CA GLY A 149 6.93 10.23 4.78
C GLY A 149 6.83 11.60 5.45
N LEU A 150 7.00 12.66 4.67
CA LEU A 150 6.83 14.04 5.11
C LEU A 150 5.36 14.48 4.95
N PRO A 151 4.92 15.57 5.62
CA PRO A 151 3.53 16.03 5.55
C PRO A 151 2.99 16.23 4.13
N LEU A 152 3.85 16.66 3.19
CA LEU A 152 3.45 16.84 1.79
C LEU A 152 3.12 15.50 1.10
N LEU A 153 3.82 14.41 1.42
CA LEU A 153 3.46 13.08 0.92
C LEU A 153 2.11 12.65 1.48
N HIS A 154 1.90 12.84 2.79
CA HIS A 154 0.64 12.46 3.42
C HIS A 154 -0.54 13.21 2.82
N GLU A 155 -0.41 14.53 2.61
CA GLU A 155 -1.43 15.34 1.95
C GLU A 155 -1.73 14.82 0.54
N ARG A 156 -0.69 14.62 -0.29
CA ARG A 156 -0.88 14.20 -1.68
C ARG A 156 -1.39 12.77 -1.83
N ALA A 157 -1.01 11.88 -0.91
CA ALA A 157 -1.46 10.49 -0.89
C ALA A 157 -2.76 10.27 -0.10
N GLY A 158 -3.33 11.32 0.50
CA GLY A 158 -4.55 11.20 1.32
C GLY A 158 -4.35 10.36 2.58
N GLN A 159 -3.19 10.46 3.22
CA GLN A 159 -2.87 9.79 4.49
C GLN A 159 -3.05 10.74 5.67
N ASN A 160 -3.50 10.19 6.80
CA ASN A 160 -3.66 10.93 8.05
C ASN A 160 -2.72 10.46 9.17
N LEU A 161 -1.99 9.37 8.93
CA LEU A 161 -1.05 8.81 9.89
C LEU A 161 0.37 8.95 9.34
N PRO A 162 1.37 9.08 10.23
CA PRO A 162 2.77 8.99 9.83
C PRO A 162 3.07 7.67 9.12
N ILE A 163 3.88 7.74 8.07
CA ILE A 163 4.31 6.58 7.29
C ILE A 163 5.82 6.43 7.41
N TYR A 164 6.26 5.22 7.76
CA TYR A 164 7.65 4.89 8.02
C TYR A 164 8.06 3.66 7.20
N GLY A 165 9.36 3.54 6.98
CA GLY A 165 9.96 2.41 6.30
C GLY A 165 9.91 2.53 4.77
N ASP A 166 10.93 1.97 4.13
CA ASP A 166 11.14 2.12 2.68
C ASP A 166 9.99 1.55 1.88
N ILE A 167 9.41 0.42 2.30
CA ILE A 167 8.30 -0.23 1.60
C ILE A 167 7.05 0.66 1.61
N ASN A 168 6.62 1.12 2.78
CA ASN A 168 5.40 1.92 2.91
C ASN A 168 5.57 3.30 2.26
N VAL A 169 6.73 3.93 2.42
CA VAL A 169 7.02 5.21 1.78
C VAL A 169 7.07 5.06 0.26
N LEU A 170 7.73 4.03 -0.26
CA LEU A 170 7.79 3.75 -1.69
C LEU A 170 6.39 3.55 -2.28
N ASP A 171 5.53 2.76 -1.62
CA ASP A 171 4.16 2.50 -2.10
C ASP A 171 3.34 3.79 -2.31
N LEU A 172 3.53 4.79 -1.46
CA LEU A 172 2.88 6.09 -1.60
C LEU A 172 3.59 7.03 -2.58
N LEU A 173 4.90 6.89 -2.76
CA LEU A 173 5.65 7.66 -3.77
C LEU A 173 5.36 7.16 -5.18
N LEU A 174 5.12 5.86 -5.38
CA LEU A 174 4.97 5.24 -6.69
C LEU A 174 3.90 5.94 -7.56
N PRO A 175 2.66 6.17 -7.10
CA PRO A 175 1.67 6.90 -7.89
C PRO A 175 2.09 8.32 -8.26
N LEU A 176 2.71 9.05 -7.32
CA LEU A 176 3.13 10.44 -7.54
C LEU A 176 4.31 10.52 -8.53
N TRP A 177 5.23 9.56 -8.44
CA TRP A 177 6.36 9.42 -9.34
C TRP A 177 5.90 9.04 -10.74
N VAL A 178 5.00 8.06 -10.86
CA VAL A 178 4.41 7.65 -12.13
C VAL A 178 3.69 8.81 -12.80
N GLU A 179 2.92 9.59 -12.03
CA GLU A 179 2.23 10.78 -12.53
C GLU A 179 3.19 11.82 -13.12
N SER A 180 4.32 12.04 -12.44
CA SER A 180 5.27 13.12 -12.73
C SER A 180 6.29 12.75 -13.82
N GLU A 181 6.76 11.50 -13.83
CA GLU A 181 7.94 11.06 -14.57
C GLU A 181 7.61 10.13 -15.74
N THR A 182 6.35 9.72 -15.91
CA THR A 182 5.94 8.75 -16.93
C THR A 182 4.63 9.10 -17.64
N ASP A 183 4.31 8.33 -18.68
CA ASP A 183 3.03 8.36 -19.40
C ASP A 183 2.07 7.22 -18.98
N LEU A 184 2.41 6.44 -17.96
CA LEU A 184 1.59 5.33 -17.48
C LEU A 184 0.33 5.85 -16.77
N ALA A 185 -0.73 5.03 -16.75
CA ALA A 185 -1.99 5.41 -16.14
C ALA A 185 -2.01 5.25 -14.61
N GLY A 186 -1.09 4.44 -14.07
CA GLY A 186 -1.09 4.09 -12.66
C GLY A 186 -0.08 3.03 -12.27
N VAL A 187 -0.27 2.48 -11.08
CA VAL A 187 0.58 1.46 -10.46
C VAL A 187 -0.24 0.20 -10.23
N TRP A 188 0.38 -0.96 -10.39
CA TRP A 188 -0.20 -2.27 -10.12
C TRP A 188 0.66 -3.04 -9.12
N TRP A 189 -0.01 -3.57 -8.09
CA TRP A 189 0.54 -4.47 -7.10
C TRP A 189 -0.07 -5.85 -7.33
N GLU A 190 0.74 -6.77 -7.86
CA GLU A 190 0.37 -8.17 -8.06
C GLU A 190 0.47 -8.92 -6.73
N ASP A 191 -0.35 -8.49 -5.77
CA ASP A 191 -0.50 -9.12 -4.46
C ASP A 191 -1.04 -10.55 -4.61
N ARG A 192 -0.55 -11.47 -3.78
CA ARG A 192 -1.00 -12.86 -3.82
C ARG A 192 -2.48 -12.94 -3.48
N PHE A 193 -3.26 -13.61 -4.32
CA PHE A 193 -4.68 -13.83 -4.03
C PHE A 193 -4.87 -14.70 -2.77
N ASN A 194 -5.27 -14.07 -1.66
CA ASN A 194 -5.67 -14.71 -0.42
C ASN A 194 -6.63 -13.79 0.37
N PRO A 195 -7.93 -13.79 0.04
CA PRO A 195 -8.90 -12.91 0.69
C PRO A 195 -9.07 -13.13 2.19
N GLU A 196 -8.75 -14.32 2.72
CA GLU A 196 -8.81 -14.61 4.17
C GLU A 196 -7.75 -13.82 4.96
N THR A 197 -6.63 -13.48 4.32
CA THR A 197 -5.54 -12.68 4.89
C THR A 197 -5.48 -11.28 4.28
N TYR A 198 -6.62 -10.76 3.81
CA TYR A 198 -6.75 -9.40 3.28
C TYR A 198 -5.89 -9.08 2.04
N SER A 199 -5.60 -10.08 1.19
CA SER A 199 -4.73 -9.91 0.02
C SER A 199 -5.40 -10.32 -1.30
N ALA A 200 -5.25 -9.50 -2.33
CA ALA A 200 -5.67 -9.77 -3.71
C ALA A 200 -4.98 -8.78 -4.67
N PRO A 201 -4.81 -9.09 -5.97
CA PRO A 201 -4.24 -8.15 -6.93
C PRO A 201 -5.00 -6.81 -6.97
N ARG A 202 -4.27 -5.71 -7.02
CA ARG A 202 -4.82 -4.34 -7.00
C ARG A 202 -4.00 -3.39 -7.82
N GLY A 203 -4.64 -2.33 -8.28
CA GLY A 203 -4.00 -1.21 -8.92
C GLY A 203 -4.62 0.10 -8.48
N GLY A 204 -3.84 1.18 -8.66
CA GLY A 204 -4.29 2.55 -8.48
C GLY A 204 -4.18 3.30 -9.79
N ILE A 205 -5.30 3.80 -10.31
CA ILE A 205 -5.31 4.71 -11.46
C ILE A 205 -5.12 6.14 -10.93
N ILE A 206 -4.17 6.86 -11.52
CA ILE A 206 -3.87 8.25 -11.16
C ILE A 206 -5.04 9.15 -11.56
N PRO A 207 -5.53 10.04 -10.68
CA PRO A 207 -6.70 10.87 -10.97
C PRO A 207 -6.61 11.70 -12.26
N SER A 208 -5.43 12.28 -12.54
CA SER A 208 -5.20 13.06 -13.78
C SER A 208 -5.27 12.23 -15.06
N ARG A 209 -5.26 10.89 -14.96
CA ARG A 209 -5.32 9.93 -16.07
C ARG A 209 -6.69 9.31 -16.25
N LEU A 210 -7.65 9.54 -15.33
CA LEU A 210 -8.99 8.93 -15.38
C LEU A 210 -9.76 9.27 -16.66
N SER A 211 -9.57 10.46 -17.23
CA SER A 211 -10.24 10.88 -18.47
C SER A 211 -9.86 10.04 -19.70
N GLN A 212 -8.82 9.20 -19.59
CA GLN A 212 -8.38 8.29 -20.65
C GLN A 212 -9.12 6.95 -20.62
N ILE A 213 -9.93 6.69 -19.59
CA ILE A 213 -10.55 5.41 -19.30
C ILE A 213 -12.07 5.59 -19.28
N GLU A 214 -12.77 4.71 -19.96
CA GLU A 214 -14.22 4.66 -19.91
C GLU A 214 -14.67 3.67 -18.82
N PHE A 215 -15.60 4.13 -17.97
CA PHE A 215 -16.20 3.33 -16.91
C PHE A 215 -17.67 3.06 -17.24
N HIS A 216 -18.07 1.81 -17.09
CA HIS A 216 -19.45 1.36 -17.29
C HIS A 216 -19.94 0.66 -16.04
N LEU A 217 -21.16 0.97 -15.61
CA LEU A 217 -21.79 0.25 -14.50
C LEU A 217 -21.94 -1.23 -14.88
N SER A 218 -21.35 -2.11 -14.07
CA SER A 218 -21.42 -3.56 -14.25
C SER A 218 -22.73 -4.09 -13.69
N ALA A 219 -23.62 -4.55 -14.58
CA ALA A 219 -24.91 -5.13 -14.20
C ALA A 219 -24.80 -6.55 -13.59
N SER A 220 -23.67 -7.23 -13.78
CA SER A 220 -23.40 -8.56 -13.22
C SER A 220 -22.76 -8.47 -11.85
N GLU A 221 -23.09 -9.43 -10.97
CA GLU A 221 -22.37 -9.64 -9.72
C GLU A 221 -20.86 -9.77 -10.01
N PRO A 222 -20.01 -9.23 -9.11
CA PRO A 222 -18.57 -9.21 -9.33
C PRO A 222 -18.03 -10.64 -9.47
N TYR A 223 -17.19 -10.83 -10.48
CA TYR A 223 -16.55 -12.10 -10.79
C TYR A 223 -15.73 -12.61 -9.60
N TYR A 224 -15.96 -13.86 -9.20
CA TYR A 224 -15.03 -14.66 -8.40
C TYR A 224 -14.24 -15.52 -9.39
N PRO A 225 -12.95 -15.25 -9.62
CA PRO A 225 -12.14 -16.21 -10.35
C PRO A 225 -12.10 -17.53 -9.57
N ASP A 226 -12.44 -18.63 -10.22
CA ASP A 226 -12.27 -19.97 -9.65
C ASP A 226 -10.78 -20.24 -9.42
N GLU A 227 -10.43 -20.92 -8.31
CA GLU A 227 -9.04 -21.19 -7.89
C GLU A 227 -8.16 -21.85 -8.97
N GLU A 228 -8.77 -22.53 -9.96
CA GLU A 228 -8.07 -23.25 -11.02
C GLU A 228 -7.69 -22.38 -12.25
N GLU A 229 -8.35 -21.25 -12.50
CA GLU A 229 -8.08 -20.43 -13.70
C GLU A 229 -6.83 -19.54 -13.58
N GLN A 230 -6.27 -19.37 -12.37
CA GLN A 230 -5.16 -18.44 -12.12
C GLN A 230 -3.76 -19.09 -12.14
N VAL A 231 -3.66 -20.42 -12.24
CA VAL A 231 -2.35 -21.12 -12.35
C VAL A 231 -1.81 -21.07 -13.80
N ALA A 232 -2.56 -20.50 -14.74
CA ALA A 232 -2.28 -20.58 -16.18
C ALA A 232 -1.86 -19.26 -16.86
N ALA A 233 -1.51 -18.20 -16.12
CA ALA A 233 -1.05 -16.92 -16.68
C ALA A 233 0.38 -16.57 -16.24
#